data_AF-A0A7V9IZT5-F1
#
_entry.id   AF-A0A7V9IZT5-F1
#
_cell.length_a   1.000
_cell.length_b   1.000
_cell.length_c   1.000
_cell.angle_alpha   90.00
_cell.angle_beta   90.00
_cell.angle_gamma   90.00
#
_symmetry.space_group_name_H-M   'P 1'
#
loop_
_entity.id
_entity.type
_entity.pdbx_description
1 polymer ?
#
loop_
_entity_poly.entity_id
_entity_poly.type
_entity_poly.pdbx_seq_one_letter_code
_entity_poly.pdbx_strand_id
1 'polypeptide(L)'
;YKTDDPRSLMLRDVAERLGGEQYEFARKIEDSVLKVLEELKPGRRLRTNVEFYSGVVMKSCGVPRAMFTPTFASSRTIGWCAHVLEQAADNRLIRPAARYTGPPPPEPVPDPE
;
A
#
# COMPACT_ATOMS: atom_id res chain seq x y z
N TYR A 1 9.33 -0.03 1.18
CA TYR A 1 10.65 0.44 0.68
C TYR A 1 11.75 -0.32 1.43
N LYS A 2 12.95 -0.50 0.84
CA LYS A 2 14.10 -1.10 1.56
C LYS A 2 14.69 -0.16 2.62
N THR A 3 14.34 1.12 2.51
CA THR A 3 14.62 2.23 3.42
C THR A 3 13.28 2.84 3.85
N ASP A 4 13.32 3.98 4.54
CA ASP A 4 12.11 4.74 4.85
C ASP A 4 11.31 5.06 3.58
N ASP A 5 9.99 5.02 3.68
CA ASP A 5 9.08 5.38 2.58
C ASP A 5 9.09 6.91 2.42
N PRO A 6 9.54 7.46 1.28
CA PRO A 6 9.63 8.91 1.10
C PRO A 6 8.25 9.60 1.21
N ARG A 7 7.18 8.89 0.88
CA ARG A 7 5.80 9.40 1.01
C ARG A 7 5.37 9.46 2.47
N SER A 8 5.82 8.50 3.28
CA SER A 8 5.58 8.50 4.72
C SER A 8 6.30 9.67 5.40
N LEU A 9 7.57 9.92 5.02
CA LEU A 9 8.32 11.09 5.48
C LEU A 9 7.61 12.41 5.10
N MET A 10 7.21 12.55 3.84
CA MET A 10 6.47 13.72 3.38
C MET A 10 5.16 13.92 4.15
N LEU A 11 4.38 12.86 4.38
CA LEU A 11 3.13 12.95 5.13
C LEU A 11 3.34 13.21 6.62
N ARG A 12 4.45 12.75 7.21
CA ARG A 12 4.84 13.14 8.56
C ARG A 12 5.05 14.64 8.66
N ASP A 13 5.77 15.24 7.71
CA ASP A 13 6.02 16.67 7.70
C ASP A 13 4.71 17.46 7.52
N VAL A 14 3.76 16.95 6.73
CA VAL A 14 2.40 17.52 6.63
C VAL A 14 1.65 17.39 7.96
N ALA A 15 1.69 16.23 8.60
CA ALA A 15 1.04 16.00 9.89
C ALA A 15 1.62 16.90 10.99
N GLU A 16 2.93 17.13 10.98
CA GLU A 16 3.62 18.04 11.89
C GLU A 16 3.15 19.49 11.71
N ARG A 17 3.02 19.94 10.46
CA ARG A 17 2.49 21.28 10.14
C ARG A 17 1.03 21.46 10.56
N LEU A 18 0.22 20.40 10.48
CA LEU A 18 -1.15 20.41 11.00
C LEU A 18 -1.18 20.40 12.54
N GLY A 19 -0.18 19.78 13.16
CA GLY A 19 0.03 19.75 14.60
C GLY A 19 -1.10 19.08 15.39
N GLY A 20 -1.19 19.42 16.67
CA GLY A 20 -2.24 18.97 17.58
C GLY A 20 -1.99 17.59 18.21
N GLU A 21 -2.87 17.23 19.15
CA GLU A 21 -2.74 16.00 19.96
C GLU A 21 -2.64 14.73 19.12
N GLN A 22 -3.31 14.71 17.96
CA GLN A 22 -3.29 13.55 17.06
C GLN A 22 -1.91 13.31 16.45
N TYR A 23 -1.16 14.35 16.10
CA TYR A 23 0.21 14.24 15.61
C TYR A 23 1.16 13.82 16.73
N GLU A 24 1.09 14.48 17.89
CA GLU A 24 1.91 14.16 19.06
C GLU A 24 1.75 12.71 19.51
N PHE A 25 0.50 12.22 19.52
CA PHE A 25 0.20 10.83 19.80
C PHE A 25 0.80 9.90 18.73
N ALA A 26 0.65 10.22 17.45
CA ALA A 26 1.19 9.43 16.36
C ALA A 26 2.73 9.33 16.41
N ARG A 27 3.44 10.42 16.71
CA ARG A 27 4.91 10.40 16.86
C ARG A 27 5.37 9.51 18.00
N LYS A 28 4.71 9.60 19.17
CA LYS A 28 5.02 8.72 20.31
C LYS A 28 4.79 7.25 19.96
N ILE A 29 3.69 6.94 19.29
CA ILE A 29 3.39 5.57 18.85
C ILE A 29 4.41 5.07 17.83
N GLU A 30 4.78 5.88 16.83
CA GLU A 30 5.80 5.51 15.85
C GLU A 30 7.12 5.16 16.53
N ASP A 31 7.63 6.05 17.39
CA ASP A 31 8.92 5.86 18.06
C ASP A 31 8.92 4.61 18.96
N SER A 32 7.83 4.37 19.70
CA SER A 32 7.70 3.17 20.55
C SER A 32 7.59 1.89 19.73
N VAL A 33 6.76 1.87 18.69
CA VAL A 33 6.53 0.67 17.87
C VAL A 33 7.79 0.30 17.11
N LEU A 34 8.52 1.26 16.54
CA LEU A 34 9.77 0.98 15.82
C LEU A 34 10.83 0.38 16.75
N LYS A 35 10.96 0.87 17.98
CA LYS A 35 11.88 0.30 18.99
C LYS A 35 11.53 -1.15 19.31
N VAL A 36 10.25 -1.41 19.62
CA VAL A 36 9.76 -2.76 19.93
C VAL A 36 9.93 -3.71 18.74
N LEU A 37 9.71 -3.23 17.52
CA LEU A 37 9.89 -4.05 16.31
C LEU A 37 11.36 -4.42 16.08
N GLU A 38 12.30 -3.51 16.36
CA GLU A 38 13.74 -3.82 16.28
C GLU A 38 14.13 -4.89 17.31
N GLU A 39 13.61 -4.79 18.54
CA GLU A 39 13.84 -5.79 19.60
C GLU A 39 13.25 -7.16 19.25
N LEU A 40 12.02 -7.21 18.74
CA LEU A 40 11.31 -8.47 18.47
C LEU A 40 11.69 -9.11 17.13
N LYS A 41 12.19 -8.32 16.18
CA LYS A 41 12.53 -8.76 14.81
C LYS A 41 13.91 -8.21 14.39
N PRO A 42 14.98 -8.55 15.12
CA PRO A 42 16.31 -8.03 14.84
C PRO A 42 16.74 -8.35 13.41
N GLY A 43 17.35 -7.38 12.74
CA GLY A 43 17.80 -7.50 11.35
C GLY A 43 16.69 -7.36 10.30
N ARG A 44 15.41 -7.32 10.69
CA ARG A 44 14.32 -6.90 9.79
C ARG A 44 14.15 -5.39 9.88
N ARG A 45 14.56 -4.69 8.83
CA ARG A 45 14.39 -3.24 8.69
C ARG A 45 12.91 -2.86 8.48
N LEU A 46 12.10 -2.98 9.52
CA LEU A 46 10.69 -2.61 9.51
C LEU A 46 10.57 -1.10 9.70
N ARG A 47 9.95 -0.43 8.74
CA ARG A 47 9.79 1.03 8.69
C ARG A 47 8.32 1.39 8.64
N THR A 48 8.02 2.60 9.08
CA THR A 48 6.68 3.18 8.94
C THR A 48 6.29 3.27 7.48
N ASN A 49 5.12 2.74 7.15
CA ASN A 49 4.57 2.80 5.81
C ASN A 49 3.85 4.14 5.58
N VAL A 50 3.46 4.42 4.34
CA VAL A 50 2.73 5.65 4.01
C VAL A 50 1.36 5.70 4.69
N GLU A 51 0.75 4.53 4.93
CA GLU A 51 -0.60 4.41 5.48
C GLU A 51 -0.70 5.00 6.88
N PHE A 52 0.33 4.85 7.72
CA PHE A 52 0.37 5.39 9.08
C PHE A 52 0.11 6.90 9.11
N TYR A 53 0.94 7.68 8.42
CA TYR A 53 0.79 9.14 8.39
C TYR A 53 -0.37 9.60 7.50
N SER A 54 -0.77 8.82 6.50
CA SER A 54 -1.97 9.14 5.72
C SER A 54 -3.23 9.16 6.61
N GLY A 55 -3.36 8.20 7.54
CA GLY A 55 -4.47 8.15 8.48
C GLY A 55 -4.45 9.31 9.48
N VAL A 56 -3.25 9.71 9.93
CA VAL A 56 -3.08 10.89 10.81
C VAL A 56 -3.54 12.16 10.10
N VAL A 57 -3.03 12.43 8.90
CA VAL A 57 -3.39 13.61 8.11
C VAL A 57 -4.90 13.63 7.81
N MET A 58 -5.45 12.53 7.29
CA MET A 58 -6.88 12.47 6.95
C MET A 58 -7.77 12.68 8.17
N LYS A 59 -7.41 12.10 9.33
CA LYS A 59 -8.13 12.33 10.58
C LYS A 59 -8.04 13.79 11.02
N SER A 60 -6.86 14.40 10.98
CA SER A 60 -6.66 15.80 11.35
C SER A 60 -7.42 16.76 10.42
N CYS A 61 -7.60 16.39 9.14
CA CYS A 61 -8.42 17.15 8.18
C CYS A 61 -9.94 16.88 8.30
N GLY A 62 -10.39 16.06 9.26
CA GLY A 62 -11.81 15.75 9.46
C GLY A 62 -12.40 14.79 8.42
N VAL A 63 -11.58 14.07 7.64
CA VAL A 63 -12.06 13.08 6.68
C VAL A 63 -12.64 11.89 7.44
N PRO A 64 -13.91 11.50 7.19
CA PRO A 64 -14.50 10.33 7.81
C PRO A 64 -13.70 9.06 7.48
N ARG A 65 -13.56 8.12 8.43
CA ARG A 65 -12.81 6.87 8.20
C ARG A 65 -13.31 6.07 7.00
N ALA A 66 -14.63 6.06 6.78
CA ALA A 66 -15.23 5.41 5.61
C ALA A 66 -14.77 6.01 4.26
N MET A 67 -14.26 7.25 4.27
CA MET A 67 -13.79 7.99 3.10
C MET A 67 -12.29 7.86 2.86
N PHE A 68 -11.53 7.10 3.65
CA PHE A 68 -10.09 6.94 3.46
C PHE A 68 -9.77 6.26 2.11
N THR A 69 -10.40 5.11 1.84
CA THR A 69 -10.23 4.39 0.57
C THR A 69 -10.73 5.20 -0.64
N PRO A 70 -11.93 5.81 -0.62
CA PRO A 70 -12.37 6.73 -1.68
C PRO A 70 -11.41 7.89 -1.94
N THR A 71 -10.87 8.52 -0.89
CA THR A 71 -9.92 9.64 -1.02
C THR A 71 -8.62 9.17 -1.70
N PHE A 72 -8.10 8.02 -1.28
CA PHE A 72 -6.95 7.40 -1.92
C PHE A 72 -7.21 7.04 -3.38
N ALA A 73 -8.39 6.47 -3.68
CA ALA A 73 -8.79 6.11 -5.04
C ALA A 73 -8.88 7.33 -5.94
N SER A 74 -9.43 8.45 -5.46
CA SER A 74 -9.49 9.72 -6.19
C SER A 74 -8.11 10.20 -6.64
N SER A 75 -7.11 10.17 -5.75
CA SER A 75 -5.73 10.48 -6.16
C SER A 75 -5.14 9.44 -7.12
N ARG A 76 -5.48 8.16 -6.94
CA ARG A 76 -4.92 7.07 -7.74
C ARG A 76 -5.49 7.00 -9.17
N THR A 77 -6.68 7.56 -9.41
CA THR A 77 -7.28 7.67 -10.74
C THR A 77 -6.31 8.26 -11.77
N ILE A 78 -5.49 9.25 -11.39
CA ILE A 78 -4.46 9.82 -12.28
C ILE A 78 -3.48 8.74 -12.76
N GLY A 79 -2.93 7.96 -11.83
CA GLY A 79 -1.99 6.88 -12.15
C GLY A 79 -2.64 5.73 -12.92
N TRP A 80 -3.88 5.37 -12.59
CA TRP A 80 -4.63 4.35 -13.32
C TRP A 80 -4.87 4.79 -14.77
N CYS A 81 -5.36 6.01 -14.98
CA CYS A 81 -5.58 6.53 -16.32
C CYS A 81 -4.25 6.62 -17.11
N ALA A 82 -3.17 7.08 -16.49
CA ALA A 82 -1.86 7.14 -17.13
C ALA A 82 -1.38 5.76 -17.61
N HIS A 83 -1.43 4.74 -16.75
CA HIS A 83 -1.03 3.38 -17.14
C HIS A 83 -1.99 2.73 -18.14
N VAL A 84 -3.29 3.03 -18.10
CA VAL A 84 -4.24 2.56 -19.12
C VAL A 84 -3.91 3.15 -20.49
N LEU A 85 -3.57 4.43 -20.55
CA LEU A 85 -3.16 5.09 -21.79
C LEU A 85 -1.82 4.53 -22.32
N GLU A 86 -0.86 4.30 -21.43
CA GLU A 86 0.43 3.67 -21.76
C GLU A 86 0.23 2.25 -22.33
N GLN A 87 -0.59 1.43 -21.67
CA GLN A 87 -0.95 0.09 -22.16
C GLN A 87 -1.68 0.15 -23.50
N ALA A 88 -2.55 1.14 -23.72
CA ALA A 88 -3.29 1.27 -24.98
C ALA A 88 -2.37 1.66 -26.15
N ALA A 89 -1.26 2.38 -25.88
CA ALA A 89 -0.32 2.83 -26.91
C ALA A 89 0.57 1.69 -27.46
N ASP A 90 0.94 0.72 -26.63
CA ASP A 90 1.69 -0.48 -27.03
C ASP A 90 1.07 -1.74 -26.40
N ASN A 91 -0.11 -2.11 -26.91
CA ASN A 91 -0.97 -3.07 -26.23
C ASN A 91 -0.43 -4.51 -26.33
N ARG A 92 -0.20 -5.09 -25.15
CA ARG A 92 0.13 -6.51 -24.98
C ARG A 92 -0.87 -7.20 -24.06
N LEU A 93 -1.43 -8.32 -24.52
CA LEU A 93 -2.33 -9.14 -23.70
C LEU A 93 -1.63 -9.65 -22.43
N ILE A 94 -2.19 -9.30 -21.27
CA ILE A 94 -1.73 -9.80 -19.98
C ILE A 94 -2.49 -11.12 -19.68
N ARG A 95 -1.88 -12.25 -20.03
CA ARG A 95 -2.45 -13.60 -19.81
C ARG A 95 -1.42 -14.55 -19.18
N PRO A 96 -1.22 -14.48 -17.85
CA PRO A 96 -0.38 -15.45 -17.15
C PRO A 96 -1.02 -16.84 -17.16
N ALA A 97 -0.20 -17.90 -17.12
CA ALA A 97 -0.65 -19.27 -16.94
C ALA A 97 -0.60 -19.69 -15.47
N ALA A 98 -1.43 -20.65 -15.09
CA ALA A 98 -1.41 -21.27 -13.78
C ALA A 98 -1.00 -22.75 -13.89
N ARG A 99 -0.30 -23.26 -12.88
CA ARG A 99 -0.01 -24.69 -12.75
C ARG A 99 -1.11 -25.34 -11.92
N TYR A 100 -1.85 -26.27 -12.50
CA TYR A 100 -2.80 -27.09 -11.77
C TYR A 100 -2.06 -28.12 -10.90
N THR A 101 -2.45 -28.24 -9.63
CA THR A 101 -1.90 -29.20 -8.66
C THR A 101 -3.00 -30.01 -7.97
N GLY A 102 -4.19 -30.08 -8.58
CA GLY A 102 -5.26 -30.93 -8.10
C GLY A 102 -5.11 -32.37 -8.59
N PRO A 103 -6.08 -33.25 -8.28
CA PRO A 103 -6.07 -34.64 -8.72
C PRO A 103 -6.05 -34.76 -10.25
N PRO A 104 -5.50 -35.84 -10.81
CA PRO A 104 -5.56 -36.06 -12.25
C PRO A 104 -7.02 -36.05 -12.73
N PRO A 105 -7.27 -35.60 -13.98
CA PRO A 105 -8.61 -35.64 -14.53
C PRO A 105 -9.16 -37.08 -14.48
N PRO A 106 -10.45 -37.25 -14.14
CA PRO A 106 -11.05 -38.57 -13.96
C PRO A 106 -11.10 -39.37 -15.28
N GLU A 107 -11.04 -38.68 -16.42
CA GLU A 107 -10.95 -39.28 -17.74
C GLU A 107 -9.74 -38.70 -18.50
N PRO A 108 -9.08 -39.49 -19.36
CA PRO A 108 -8.00 -39.01 -20.22
C PRO A 108 -8.53 -37.96 -21.21
N VAL A 109 -7.66 -37.03 -21.62
CA VAL A 109 -7.96 -36.14 -22.75
C VAL A 109 -7.99 -36.99 -24.02
N PRO A 110 -9.05 -36.91 -24.86
CA PRO A 110 -9.10 -37.62 -26.13
C PRO A 110 -7.95 -37.21 -27.05
N ASP A 111 -7.50 -38.12 -27.91
CA ASP A 111 -6.51 -37.81 -28.93
C ASP A 111 -7.06 -36.77 -29.93
N PRO A 112 -6.24 -35.80 -30.38
CA PRO A 112 -6.66 -34.87 -31.42
C PRO A 112 -6.90 -35.61 -32.75
N GLU A 113 -7.97 -35.25 -33.46
CA GLU A 113 -8.25 -35.71 -34.85
C GLU A 113 -7.18 -35.25 -35.84
#